data_AF-A0A9D2HY68-F1
#
_entry.id   AF-A0A9D2HY68-F1
#
_cell.length_a   1.000
_cell.length_b   1.000
_cell.length_c   1.000
_cell.angle_alpha   90.00
_cell.angle_beta   90.00
_cell.angle_gamma   90.00
#
_symmetry.space_group_name_H-M   'P 1'
#
loop_
_entity.id
_entity.type
_entity.pdbx_description
1 polymer ?
#
loop_
_entity_poly.entity_id
_entity_poly.type
_entity_poly.pdbx_seq_one_letter_code
_entity_poly.pdbx_strand_id
1 'polypeptide(L)'
;MKIGERLKQGRENLNMTQQQVADIINVSRPTISNWENERSYPDLESIVILSDLYNQSLDELLREDYNVVETITNETKKSKQRKNLILVLLLIFIPLTSYLGYKNWLDLQSVNMRNVNNISMILNGDRLNQDSLALIDIDLDNHFKYSGYYVDTTPEKDVINIQLYQQFTLNKNPETNHIQIEVALPNIDMAKVNEIRLINQTGTEIKTIFVRH
;
A
#
# COMPACT_ATOMS: atom_id res chain seq x y z
N MET A 1 40.09 11.31 -21.59
CA MET A 1 40.85 12.55 -21.66
C MET A 1 39.95 13.64 -22.19
N LYS A 2 39.82 14.72 -21.44
CA LYS A 2 38.97 15.84 -21.85
C LYS A 2 39.79 16.87 -22.64
N ILE A 3 39.12 17.85 -23.25
CA ILE A 3 39.78 18.83 -24.13
C ILE A 3 40.86 19.64 -23.39
N GLY A 4 40.65 20.03 -22.13
CA GLY A 4 41.63 20.82 -21.38
C GLY A 4 42.95 20.09 -21.20
N GLU A 5 42.88 18.78 -20.94
CA GLU A 5 44.06 17.91 -20.83
C GLU A 5 44.77 17.76 -22.18
N ARG A 6 44.02 17.61 -23.28
CA ARG A 6 44.57 17.54 -24.65
C ARG A 6 45.31 18.83 -25.02
N LEU A 7 44.72 20.00 -24.72
CA LEU A 7 45.35 21.30 -24.97
C LEU A 7 46.63 21.47 -24.18
N LYS A 8 46.62 21.07 -22.90
CA LYS A 8 47.81 21.10 -22.04
C LYS A 8 48.91 20.20 -22.57
N GLN A 9 48.57 18.98 -23.00
CA GLN A 9 49.53 18.05 -23.58
C GLN A 9 50.10 18.57 -24.90
N GLY A 10 49.27 19.10 -25.80
CA GLY A 10 49.73 19.72 -27.05
C GLY A 10 50.74 20.84 -26.80
N ARG A 11 50.44 21.71 -25.83
CA ARG A 11 51.36 22.78 -25.40
C ARG A 11 52.68 22.22 -24.86
N GLU A 12 52.62 21.22 -23.98
CA GLU A 12 53.79 20.62 -23.34
C GLU A 12 54.67 19.84 -24.31
N ASN A 13 54.07 19.17 -25.31
CA ASN A 13 54.78 18.48 -26.39
C ASN A 13 55.63 19.44 -27.24
N LEU A 14 55.19 20.69 -27.36
CA LEU A 14 55.93 21.76 -28.03
C LEU A 14 56.86 22.54 -27.08
N ASN A 15 56.95 22.15 -25.80
CA ASN A 15 57.71 22.84 -24.75
C ASN A 15 57.34 24.32 -24.59
N MET A 16 56.07 24.67 -24.80
CA MET A 16 55.59 26.05 -24.73
C MET A 16 55.00 26.37 -23.35
N THR A 17 55.15 27.62 -22.93
CA THR A 17 54.45 28.18 -21.77
C THR A 17 53.04 28.61 -22.14
N GLN A 18 52.14 28.67 -21.16
CA GLN A 18 50.77 29.18 -21.38
C GLN A 18 50.77 30.62 -21.94
N GLN A 19 51.79 31.41 -21.61
CA GLN A 19 51.94 32.77 -22.16
C GLN A 19 52.26 32.72 -23.65
N GLN A 20 53.20 31.87 -24.08
CA GLN A 20 53.58 31.75 -25.49
C GLN A 20 52.42 31.29 -26.38
N VAL A 21 51.58 30.36 -25.90
CA VAL A 21 50.38 29.96 -26.64
C VAL A 21 49.37 31.11 -26.69
N ALA A 22 49.16 31.80 -25.56
CA ALA A 22 48.25 32.95 -25.49
C ALA A 22 48.63 34.06 -26.48
N ASP A 23 49.93 34.33 -26.61
CA ASP A 23 50.47 35.33 -27.53
C ASP A 23 50.24 34.93 -29.00
N ILE A 24 50.36 33.64 -29.33
CA ILE A 24 50.18 33.12 -30.71
C ILE A 24 48.73 33.21 -31.15
N ILE A 25 47.80 32.83 -30.29
CA ILE A 25 46.37 32.79 -30.63
C ILE A 25 45.63 34.08 -30.24
N ASN A 26 46.38 35.09 -29.79
CA ASN A 26 45.89 36.41 -29.41
C ASN A 26 44.79 36.39 -28.33
N VAL A 27 45.02 35.63 -27.25
CA VAL A 27 44.16 35.64 -26.05
C VAL A 27 44.98 35.93 -24.80
N SER A 28 44.30 36.07 -23.65
CA SER A 28 45.00 36.26 -22.38
C SER A 28 45.58 34.94 -21.83
N ARG A 29 46.72 34.97 -21.13
CA ARG A 29 47.26 33.79 -20.43
C ARG A 29 46.23 33.13 -19.47
N PRO A 30 45.44 33.88 -18.68
CA PRO A 30 44.34 33.30 -17.89
C PRO A 30 43.33 32.52 -18.73
N THR A 31 43.06 32.95 -19.97
CA THR A 31 42.17 32.24 -20.91
C THR A 31 42.72 30.84 -21.21
N ILE A 32 44.00 30.72 -21.60
CA ILE A 32 44.66 29.42 -21.81
C ILE A 32 44.61 28.57 -20.54
N SER A 33 44.91 29.17 -19.39
CA SER A 33 44.87 28.47 -18.10
C SER A 33 43.46 27.95 -17.77
N ASN A 34 42.42 28.73 -18.05
CA ASN A 34 41.04 28.31 -17.83
C ASN A 34 40.64 27.18 -18.78
N TRP A 35 41.09 27.19 -20.02
CA TRP A 35 40.85 26.09 -20.96
C TRP A 35 41.56 24.80 -20.54
N GLU A 36 42.85 24.87 -20.19
CA GLU A 36 43.63 23.72 -19.74
C GLU A 36 43.11 23.10 -18.43
N ASN A 37 42.44 23.90 -17.60
CA ASN A 37 41.86 23.46 -16.31
C ASN A 37 40.33 23.30 -16.35
N GLU A 38 39.71 23.26 -17.53
CA GLU A 38 38.26 23.05 -17.72
C GLU A 38 37.33 24.07 -17.05
N ARG A 39 37.83 25.29 -16.82
CA ARG A 39 37.01 26.39 -16.27
C ARG A 39 36.24 27.14 -17.34
N SER A 40 36.70 27.08 -18.58
CA SER A 40 36.01 27.61 -19.75
C SER A 40 36.35 26.77 -20.98
N TYR A 41 35.60 26.96 -22.06
CA TYR A 41 35.81 26.26 -23.32
C TYR A 41 36.37 27.25 -24.37
N PRO A 42 37.32 26.86 -25.24
CA PRO A 42 37.74 27.71 -26.36
C PRO A 42 36.61 27.85 -27.38
N ASP A 43 36.52 28.98 -28.08
CA ASP A 43 35.56 29.11 -29.19
C ASP A 43 36.02 28.31 -30.42
N LEU A 44 35.14 28.17 -31.41
CA LEU A 44 35.41 27.38 -32.61
C LEU A 44 36.68 27.83 -33.34
N GLU A 45 36.89 29.14 -33.45
CA GLU A 45 38.07 29.72 -34.10
C GLU A 45 39.36 29.35 -33.35
N SER A 46 39.36 29.51 -32.02
CA SER A 46 40.48 29.12 -31.16
C SER A 46 40.78 27.62 -31.25
N ILE A 47 39.76 26.77 -31.33
CA ILE A 47 39.92 25.31 -31.46
C ILE A 47 40.60 24.96 -32.79
N VAL A 48 40.22 25.62 -33.89
CA VAL A 48 40.87 25.42 -35.20
C VAL A 48 42.34 25.84 -35.14
N ILE A 49 42.63 27.01 -34.58
CA ILE A 49 44.02 27.51 -34.47
C ILE A 49 44.86 26.59 -33.57
N LEU A 50 44.30 26.09 -32.46
CA LEU A 50 44.99 25.17 -31.55
C LEU A 50 45.20 23.78 -32.18
N SER A 51 44.23 23.31 -32.98
CA SER A 51 44.34 22.08 -33.76
C SER A 51 45.51 22.15 -34.74
N ASP A 52 45.65 23.27 -35.45
CA ASP A 52 46.76 23.52 -36.36
C ASP A 52 48.09 23.68 -35.60
N LEU A 53 48.10 24.44 -34.50
CA LEU A 53 49.29 24.69 -33.68
C LEU A 53 49.87 23.40 -33.10
N TYR A 54 49.01 22.51 -32.59
CA TYR A 54 49.42 21.25 -31.95
C TYR A 54 49.51 20.07 -32.92
N ASN A 55 49.20 20.28 -34.21
CA ASN A 55 49.17 19.24 -35.25
C ASN A 55 48.29 18.04 -34.84
N GLN A 56 47.15 18.32 -34.21
CA GLN A 56 46.13 17.34 -33.83
C GLN A 56 44.89 17.58 -34.65
N SER A 57 44.19 16.51 -35.08
CA SER A 57 42.93 16.69 -35.80
C SER A 57 41.83 17.27 -34.91
N LEU A 58 40.89 18.04 -35.46
CA LEU A 58 39.72 18.52 -34.73
C LEU A 58 38.93 17.37 -34.08
N ASP A 59 38.83 16.22 -34.77
CA ASP A 59 38.22 15.02 -34.20
C ASP A 59 39.01 14.57 -32.96
N GLU A 60 40.33 14.45 -33.04
CA GLU A 60 41.16 14.08 -31.89
C GLU A 60 41.09 15.09 -30.73
N LEU A 61 40.97 16.40 -31.01
CA LEU A 61 40.90 17.44 -30.00
C LEU A 61 39.53 17.50 -29.30
N LEU A 62 38.45 17.25 -30.04
CA LEU A 62 37.06 17.36 -29.58
C LEU A 62 36.44 16.06 -29.08
N ARG A 63 36.98 14.92 -29.49
CA ARG A 63 36.43 13.60 -29.17
C ARG A 63 36.73 13.26 -27.72
N GLU A 64 35.72 13.43 -26.89
CA GLU A 64 35.66 12.82 -25.57
C GLU A 64 35.68 11.29 -25.72
N ASP A 65 36.46 10.60 -24.89
CA ASP A 65 36.47 9.13 -24.89
C ASP A 65 35.03 8.60 -24.80
N TYR A 66 34.64 7.73 -25.74
CA TYR A 66 33.29 7.18 -25.92
C TYR A 66 32.68 6.43 -24.73
N ASN A 67 33.34 6.43 -23.56
CA ASN A 67 32.79 5.87 -22.34
C ASN A 67 31.53 6.63 -21.85
N VAL A 68 31.33 7.89 -22.24
CA VAL A 68 30.17 8.67 -21.80
C VAL A 68 28.88 8.27 -22.53
N VAL A 69 28.94 7.96 -23.83
CA VAL A 69 27.76 7.54 -24.62
C VAL A 69 27.26 6.17 -24.18
N GLU A 70 28.16 5.23 -23.88
CA GLU A 70 27.78 3.92 -23.34
C GLU A 70 27.20 4.04 -21.91
N THR A 71 27.72 4.95 -21.10
CA THR A 71 27.19 5.20 -19.74
C THR A 71 25.78 5.81 -19.81
N ILE A 72 25.56 6.82 -20.64
CA ILE A 72 24.24 7.48 -20.81
C ILE A 72 23.20 6.51 -21.38
N THR A 73 23.56 5.70 -22.38
CA THR A 73 22.63 4.71 -22.98
C THR A 73 22.30 3.58 -22.01
N ASN A 74 23.26 3.12 -21.20
CA ASN A 74 23.01 2.12 -20.16
C ASN A 74 22.20 2.68 -18.98
N GLU A 75 22.41 3.93 -18.58
CA GLU A 75 21.62 4.60 -17.53
C GLU A 75 20.17 4.83 -17.96
N THR A 76 19.95 5.30 -19.19
CA THR A 76 18.60 5.46 -19.75
C THR A 76 17.86 4.12 -19.89
N LYS A 77 18.54 3.05 -20.32
CA LYS A 77 17.97 1.69 -20.39
C LYS A 77 17.65 1.11 -19.02
N LYS A 78 18.56 1.24 -18.04
CA LYS A 78 18.33 0.81 -16.64
C LYS A 78 17.19 1.60 -15.97
N SER A 79 17.08 2.90 -16.23
CA SER A 79 15.98 3.72 -15.68
C SER A 79 14.61 3.32 -16.25
N LYS A 80 14.54 2.99 -17.56
CA LYS A 80 13.32 2.50 -18.21
C LYS A 80 12.91 1.12 -17.70
N GLN A 81 13.89 0.23 -17.47
CA GLN A 81 13.65 -1.08 -16.84
C GLN A 81 13.15 -0.95 -15.41
N ARG A 82 13.73 -0.07 -14.59
CA ARG A 82 13.24 0.22 -13.23
C ARG A 82 11.82 0.76 -13.23
N LYS A 83 11.48 1.69 -14.15
CA LYS A 83 10.12 2.20 -14.31
C LYS A 83 9.13 1.10 -14.69
N ASN A 84 9.49 0.21 -15.62
CA ASN A 84 8.64 -0.93 -15.99
C ASN A 84 8.48 -1.93 -14.84
N LEU A 85 9.55 -2.21 -14.08
CA LEU A 85 9.48 -3.05 -12.88
C LEU A 85 8.53 -2.47 -11.83
N ILE A 86 8.63 -1.16 -11.55
CA ILE A 86 7.72 -0.47 -10.62
C ILE A 86 6.28 -0.55 -11.12
N LEU A 87 6.04 -0.35 -12.42
CA LEU A 87 4.70 -0.48 -13.02
C LEU A 87 4.13 -1.89 -12.84
N VAL A 88 4.91 -2.93 -13.10
CA VAL A 88 4.47 -4.33 -12.91
C VAL A 88 4.18 -4.62 -11.43
N LEU A 89 5.04 -4.14 -10.51
CA LEU A 89 4.82 -4.29 -9.08
C LEU A 89 3.53 -3.58 -8.63
N LEU A 90 3.25 -2.38 -9.12
CA LEU A 90 2.00 -1.66 -8.83
C LEU A 90 0.78 -2.40 -9.36
N LEU A 91 0.86 -2.94 -10.59
CA LEU A 91 -0.23 -3.73 -11.19
C LEU A 91 -0.57 -4.99 -10.40
N ILE A 92 0.38 -5.56 -9.66
CA ILE A 92 0.16 -6.73 -8.79
C ILE A 92 -0.30 -6.28 -7.39
N PHE A 93 0.28 -5.20 -6.86
CA PHE A 93 0.04 -4.76 -5.49
C PHE A 93 -1.35 -4.13 -5.30
N ILE A 94 -1.83 -3.36 -6.27
CA ILE A 94 -3.17 -2.72 -6.22
C ILE A 94 -4.30 -3.75 -6.12
N PRO A 95 -4.40 -4.77 -6.98
CA PRO A 95 -5.46 -5.78 -6.86
C PRO A 95 -5.29 -6.65 -5.60
N LEU A 96 -4.06 -6.94 -5.17
CA LEU A 96 -3.82 -7.70 -3.95
C LEU A 96 -4.32 -6.95 -2.71
N THR A 97 -3.98 -5.67 -2.57
CA THR A 97 -4.45 -4.83 -1.46
C THR A 97 -5.96 -4.60 -1.51
N SER A 98 -6.53 -4.43 -2.71
CA SER A 98 -7.98 -4.34 -2.90
C SER A 98 -8.69 -5.63 -2.48
N TYR A 99 -8.16 -6.79 -2.83
CA TYR A 99 -8.70 -8.09 -2.42
C TYR A 99 -8.62 -8.31 -0.91
N LEU A 100 -7.48 -7.98 -0.29
CA LEU A 100 -7.32 -8.04 1.17
C LEU A 100 -8.27 -7.08 1.89
N GLY A 101 -8.45 -5.86 1.38
CA GLY A 101 -9.40 -4.89 1.90
C GLY A 101 -10.85 -5.39 1.78
N TYR A 102 -11.22 -5.99 0.65
CA TYR A 102 -12.53 -6.59 0.43
C TYR A 102 -12.81 -7.76 1.38
N LYS A 103 -11.82 -8.66 1.55
CA LYS A 103 -11.88 -9.76 2.54
C LYS A 103 -12.11 -9.23 3.95
N ASN A 104 -11.31 -8.26 4.37
CA ASN A 104 -11.44 -7.65 5.69
C ASN A 104 -12.79 -6.94 5.86
N TRP A 105 -13.30 -6.27 4.82
CA TRP A 105 -14.63 -5.64 4.86
C TRP A 105 -15.77 -6.66 5.00
N LEU A 106 -15.70 -7.80 4.31
CA LEU A 106 -16.64 -8.90 4.49
C LEU A 106 -16.58 -9.47 5.91
N ASP A 107 -15.38 -9.69 6.44
CA ASP A 107 -15.20 -10.18 7.81
C ASP A 107 -15.77 -9.18 8.83
N LEU A 108 -15.61 -7.87 8.60
CA LEU A 108 -16.22 -6.79 9.39
C LEU A 108 -17.74 -6.69 9.24
N GLN A 109 -18.39 -7.44 8.36
CA GLN A 109 -19.85 -7.59 8.31
C GLN A 109 -20.36 -8.91 8.92
N SER A 110 -19.48 -9.90 9.07
CA SER A 110 -19.78 -11.15 9.75
C SER A 110 -19.70 -11.03 11.28
N VAL A 111 -20.72 -11.50 12.00
CA VAL A 111 -20.72 -11.54 13.47
C VAL A 111 -19.62 -12.50 13.94
N ASN A 112 -18.56 -11.96 14.55
CA ASN A 112 -17.43 -12.75 15.03
C ASN A 112 -17.71 -13.35 16.42
N MET A 113 -17.65 -14.67 16.50
CA MET A 113 -17.93 -15.45 17.71
C MET A 113 -16.99 -15.24 18.87
N ARG A 114 -15.77 -14.75 18.63
CA ARG A 114 -14.85 -14.40 19.73
C ARG A 114 -15.40 -13.29 20.60
N ASN A 115 -16.37 -12.55 20.07
CA ASN A 115 -16.98 -11.42 20.73
C ASN A 115 -18.31 -11.77 21.37
N VAL A 116 -18.68 -13.04 21.57
CA VAL A 116 -19.90 -13.40 22.31
C VAL A 116 -19.49 -14.12 23.59
N ASN A 117 -19.49 -13.40 24.70
CA ASN A 117 -19.02 -13.89 25.98
C ASN A 117 -20.00 -14.90 26.58
N ASN A 118 -21.26 -14.48 26.72
CA ASN A 118 -22.33 -15.29 27.29
C ASN A 118 -23.63 -15.04 26.54
N ILE A 119 -24.49 -16.08 26.50
CA ILE A 119 -25.88 -15.95 26.09
C ILE A 119 -26.71 -16.68 27.13
N SER A 120 -27.71 -16.01 27.68
CA SER A 120 -28.66 -16.60 28.63
C SER A 120 -30.09 -16.33 28.19
N MET A 121 -30.99 -17.25 28.55
CA MET A 121 -32.42 -17.11 28.35
C MET A 121 -33.09 -17.07 29.71
N ILE A 122 -33.88 -16.03 29.97
CA ILE A 122 -34.65 -15.88 31.20
C ILE A 122 -36.14 -15.94 30.82
N LEU A 123 -36.86 -16.83 31.49
CA LEU A 123 -38.30 -17.00 31.35
C LEU A 123 -39.00 -16.28 32.50
N ASN A 124 -39.90 -15.36 32.18
CA ASN A 124 -40.65 -14.61 33.18
C ASN A 124 -42.03 -15.27 33.43
N GLY A 125 -42.15 -16.19 34.39
CA GLY A 125 -43.45 -16.62 34.93
C GLY A 125 -43.52 -18.02 35.56
N ASP A 126 -44.39 -18.17 36.59
CA ASP A 126 -44.61 -19.44 37.34
C ASP A 126 -45.40 -20.50 36.55
N ARG A 127 -46.07 -20.11 35.45
CA ARG A 127 -46.79 -21.01 34.52
C ARG A 127 -46.67 -20.46 33.09
N LEU A 128 -45.88 -21.15 32.26
CA LEU A 128 -45.69 -20.84 30.85
C LEU A 128 -47.05 -20.87 30.12
N ASN A 129 -47.37 -19.80 29.41
CA ASN A 129 -48.59 -19.61 28.61
C ASN A 129 -48.24 -19.03 27.23
N GLN A 130 -49.21 -18.93 26.33
CA GLN A 130 -48.99 -18.44 24.95
C GLN A 130 -48.54 -16.97 24.87
N ASP A 131 -48.68 -16.22 25.96
CA ASP A 131 -48.25 -14.83 26.08
C ASP A 131 -46.89 -14.69 26.80
N SER A 132 -46.25 -15.81 27.14
CA SER A 132 -44.96 -15.81 27.83
C SER A 132 -43.87 -15.23 26.93
N LEU A 133 -43.13 -14.28 27.48
CA LEU A 133 -41.97 -13.68 26.83
C LEU A 133 -40.70 -14.36 27.34
N ALA A 134 -39.84 -14.75 26.39
CA ALA A 134 -38.47 -15.10 26.70
C ALA A 134 -37.56 -13.91 26.49
N LEU A 135 -36.73 -13.61 27.49
CA LEU A 135 -35.67 -12.62 27.37
C LEU A 135 -34.36 -13.34 27.05
N ILE A 136 -33.78 -13.02 25.90
CA ILE A 136 -32.49 -13.56 25.48
C ILE A 136 -31.47 -12.43 25.65
N ASP A 137 -30.55 -12.61 26.58
CA ASP A 137 -29.46 -11.67 26.87
C ASP A 137 -28.19 -12.18 26.17
N ILE A 138 -27.58 -11.32 25.36
CA ILE A 138 -26.37 -11.60 24.61
C ILE A 138 -25.30 -10.59 25.04
N ASP A 139 -24.25 -11.08 25.69
CA ASP A 139 -23.08 -10.30 26.10
C ASP A 139 -22.02 -10.30 25.00
N LEU A 140 -21.72 -9.12 24.45
CA LEU A 140 -20.87 -8.94 23.28
C LEU A 140 -19.58 -8.16 23.60
N ASP A 141 -18.44 -8.67 23.14
CA ASP A 141 -17.12 -8.06 23.30
C ASP A 141 -16.89 -6.87 22.34
N ASN A 142 -16.01 -6.01 22.80
CA ASN A 142 -15.95 -4.58 22.57
C ASN A 142 -15.28 -4.19 21.26
N HIS A 143 -15.88 -4.45 20.10
CA HIS A 143 -15.32 -3.93 18.83
C HIS A 143 -16.36 -3.49 17.78
N PHE A 144 -17.63 -3.85 17.96
CA PHE A 144 -18.68 -3.60 16.96
C PHE A 144 -19.93 -3.04 17.62
N LYS A 145 -20.63 -2.12 16.95
CA LYS A 145 -21.99 -1.72 17.28
C LYS A 145 -22.96 -2.60 16.51
N TYR A 146 -24.04 -3.04 17.15
CA TYR A 146 -25.09 -3.82 16.50
C TYR A 146 -26.25 -2.89 16.15
N SER A 147 -26.77 -3.02 14.93
CA SER A 147 -27.80 -2.13 14.36
C SER A 147 -29.20 -2.75 14.39
N GLY A 148 -29.32 -4.06 14.64
CA GLY A 148 -30.61 -4.74 14.79
C GLY A 148 -30.48 -6.26 14.92
N TYR A 149 -31.63 -6.93 15.03
CA TYR A 149 -31.74 -8.39 15.08
C TYR A 149 -32.98 -8.90 14.35
N TYR A 150 -32.97 -10.16 13.95
CA TYR A 150 -34.11 -10.90 13.43
C TYR A 150 -34.26 -12.22 14.20
N VAL A 151 -35.49 -12.60 14.53
CA VAL A 151 -35.80 -13.83 15.26
C VAL A 151 -36.75 -14.69 14.42
N ASP A 152 -36.38 -15.95 14.21
CA ASP A 152 -37.24 -16.96 13.61
C ASP A 152 -37.60 -18.02 14.67
N THR A 153 -38.90 -18.10 14.96
CA THR A 153 -39.53 -19.01 15.92
C THR A 153 -40.45 -20.02 15.22
N THR A 154 -40.11 -20.46 14.01
CA THR A 154 -40.93 -21.42 13.25
C THR A 154 -41.25 -22.67 14.08
N PRO A 155 -42.53 -22.96 14.38
CA PRO A 155 -42.92 -24.03 15.32
C PRO A 155 -42.49 -25.44 14.93
N GLU A 156 -42.28 -25.72 13.63
CA GLU A 156 -41.88 -27.06 13.16
C GLU A 156 -40.45 -27.45 13.53
N LYS A 157 -39.63 -26.49 13.98
CA LYS A 157 -38.20 -26.71 14.20
C LYS A 157 -37.80 -26.83 15.67
N ASP A 158 -38.67 -26.52 16.64
CA ASP A 158 -38.36 -26.48 18.08
C ASP A 158 -37.07 -25.70 18.44
N VAL A 159 -36.68 -24.74 17.59
CA VAL A 159 -35.43 -23.97 17.69
C VAL A 159 -35.71 -22.50 17.47
N ILE A 160 -35.11 -21.65 18.30
CA ILE A 160 -35.10 -20.20 18.12
C ILE A 160 -33.82 -19.81 17.38
N ASN A 161 -33.97 -19.24 16.18
CA ASN A 161 -32.86 -18.70 15.41
C ASN A 161 -32.77 -17.20 15.58
N ILE A 162 -31.59 -16.69 15.97
CA ILE A 162 -31.33 -15.26 16.10
C ILE A 162 -30.24 -14.85 15.13
N GLN A 163 -30.51 -13.82 14.34
CA GLN A 163 -29.56 -13.18 13.44
C GLN A 163 -29.30 -11.74 13.88
N LEU A 164 -28.03 -11.41 14.12
CA LEU A 164 -27.61 -10.06 14.50
C LEU A 164 -27.04 -9.30 13.29
N TYR A 165 -27.32 -8.00 13.21
CA TYR A 165 -26.76 -7.09 12.21
C TYR A 165 -25.73 -6.17 12.87
N GLN A 166 -24.51 -6.14 12.34
CA GLN A 166 -23.43 -5.30 12.86
C GLN A 166 -23.15 -4.11 11.95
N GLN A 167 -22.78 -3.00 12.56
CA GLN A 167 -22.35 -1.78 11.90
C GLN A 167 -20.89 -1.51 12.24
N PHE A 168 -20.09 -1.29 11.21
CA PHE A 168 -18.71 -0.87 11.37
C PHE A 168 -18.65 0.51 12.03
N THR A 169 -17.92 0.62 13.13
CA THR A 169 -17.68 1.87 13.86
C THR A 169 -16.17 2.05 14.06
N LEU A 170 -15.67 3.26 13.79
CA LEU A 170 -14.27 3.63 14.02
C LEU A 170 -13.99 4.07 15.47
N ASN A 171 -15.01 4.04 16.34
CA ASN A 171 -14.88 4.51 17.72
C ASN A 171 -14.10 3.52 18.60
N LYS A 172 -13.03 4.00 19.26
CA LYS A 172 -12.10 3.20 20.08
C LYS A 172 -12.60 2.88 21.50
N ASN A 173 -13.75 3.43 21.91
CA ASN A 173 -14.45 3.02 23.14
C ASN A 173 -15.78 2.33 22.80
N PRO A 174 -15.74 1.07 22.38
CA PRO A 174 -16.88 0.18 22.45
C PRO A 174 -17.14 -0.15 23.92
N GLU A 175 -18.25 0.32 24.47
CA GLU A 175 -18.81 -0.22 25.70
C GLU A 175 -19.40 -1.61 25.39
N THR A 176 -19.47 -2.49 26.40
CA THR A 176 -20.06 -3.82 26.24
C THR A 176 -21.48 -3.67 25.75
N ASN A 177 -21.75 -4.24 24.58
CA ASN A 177 -23.07 -4.20 23.98
C ASN A 177 -23.87 -5.39 24.53
N HIS A 178 -24.62 -5.15 25.60
CA HIS A 178 -25.64 -6.07 26.08
C HIS A 178 -26.87 -5.93 25.18
N ILE A 179 -27.19 -6.98 24.43
CA ILE A 179 -28.41 -7.01 23.60
C ILE A 179 -29.43 -7.88 24.29
N GLN A 180 -30.54 -7.27 24.70
CA GLN A 180 -31.70 -7.95 25.23
C GLN A 180 -32.78 -8.06 24.14
N ILE A 181 -33.18 -9.29 23.85
CA ILE A 181 -34.18 -9.59 22.83
C ILE A 181 -35.37 -10.24 23.51
N GLU A 182 -36.52 -9.56 23.48
CA GLU A 182 -37.80 -10.13 23.91
C GLU A 182 -38.44 -10.91 22.76
N VAL A 183 -38.66 -12.19 22.97
CA VAL A 183 -39.26 -13.08 21.99
C VAL A 183 -40.61 -13.57 22.53
N ALA A 184 -41.69 -13.23 21.82
CA ALA A 184 -42.98 -13.87 22.01
C ALA A 184 -42.89 -15.32 21.53
N LEU A 185 -43.41 -16.25 22.32
CA LEU A 185 -43.31 -17.70 22.07
C LEU A 185 -44.65 -18.26 21.55
N PRO A 186 -45.00 -18.12 20.27
CA PRO A 186 -46.24 -18.67 19.76
C PRO A 186 -46.15 -20.19 19.58
N ASN A 187 -46.88 -20.94 20.40
CA ASN A 187 -47.08 -22.39 20.27
C ASN A 187 -45.81 -23.28 20.34
N ILE A 188 -44.70 -22.75 20.85
CA ILE A 188 -43.50 -23.55 21.11
C ILE A 188 -43.64 -24.17 22.51
N ASP A 189 -43.60 -25.49 22.58
CA ASP A 189 -43.51 -26.20 23.85
C ASP A 189 -42.09 -26.03 24.41
N MET A 190 -41.94 -25.08 25.34
CA MET A 190 -40.64 -24.74 25.92
C MET A 190 -39.97 -25.90 26.67
N ALA A 191 -40.71 -26.97 27.02
CA ALA A 191 -40.13 -28.20 27.57
C ALA A 191 -39.48 -29.10 26.50
N LYS A 192 -39.60 -28.74 25.22
CA LYS A 192 -39.00 -29.43 24.06
C LYS A 192 -37.93 -28.62 23.35
N VAL A 193 -37.82 -27.33 23.67
CA VAL A 193 -36.74 -26.49 23.15
C VAL A 193 -35.45 -26.94 23.81
N ASN A 194 -34.73 -27.82 23.13
CA ASN A 194 -33.47 -28.37 23.61
C ASN A 194 -32.28 -27.50 23.19
N GLU A 195 -32.47 -26.59 22.21
CA GLU A 195 -31.38 -25.79 21.68
C GLU A 195 -31.80 -24.42 21.13
N ILE A 196 -30.90 -23.43 21.25
CA ILE A 196 -31.00 -22.10 20.64
C ILE A 196 -29.81 -21.94 19.70
N ARG A 197 -30.08 -21.51 18.47
CA ARG A 197 -29.04 -21.34 17.45
C ARG A 197 -28.88 -19.87 17.09
N LEU A 198 -27.65 -19.37 17.19
CA LEU A 198 -27.26 -18.11 16.57
C LEU A 198 -26.83 -18.40 15.15
N ILE A 199 -27.38 -17.66 14.18
CA ILE A 199 -27.06 -17.79 12.76
C ILE A 199 -26.55 -16.46 12.20
N ASN A 200 -25.64 -16.50 11.24
CA ASN A 200 -25.14 -15.28 10.60
C ASN A 200 -26.09 -14.84 9.47
N GLN A 201 -25.74 -13.75 8.79
CA GLN A 201 -26.54 -13.20 7.69
C GLN A 201 -26.70 -14.14 6.49
N THR A 202 -25.83 -15.15 6.37
CA THR A 202 -25.92 -16.17 5.31
C THR A 202 -26.65 -17.43 5.77
N GLY A 203 -27.27 -17.41 6.97
CA GLY A 203 -27.98 -18.55 7.54
C GLY A 203 -27.08 -19.67 8.07
N THR A 204 -25.77 -19.42 8.16
CA THR A 204 -24.81 -20.37 8.72
C THR A 204 -24.89 -20.35 10.23
N GLU A 205 -25.05 -21.52 10.84
CA GLU A 205 -25.00 -21.70 12.29
C GLU A 205 -23.66 -21.22 12.82
N ILE A 206 -23.72 -20.29 13.77
CA ILE A 206 -22.57 -19.70 14.42
C ILE A 206 -22.37 -20.29 15.82
N LYS A 207 -23.45 -20.48 16.58
CA LYS A 207 -23.43 -21.08 17.93
C LYS A 207 -24.71 -21.86 18.17
N THR A 208 -24.59 -23.01 18.81
CA THR A 208 -25.74 -23.73 19.38
C THR A 208 -25.57 -23.82 20.88
N ILE A 209 -26.64 -23.51 21.60
CA ILE A 209 -26.70 -23.60 23.06
C ILE A 209 -27.77 -24.59 23.40
N PHE A 210 -27.40 -25.64 24.12
CA PHE A 210 -28.37 -26.58 24.63
C PHE A 210 -29.06 -26.00 25.86
N VAL A 211 -30.38 -25.88 25.79
CA VAL A 211 -31.21 -25.43 26.89
C VAL A 211 -31.27 -26.57 27.90
N ARG A 212 -30.84 -26.31 29.14
CA ARG A 212 -31.09 -27.22 30.26
C ARG A 212 -32.35 -26.77 30.98
N HIS A 213 -33.35 -27.64 30.99
CA HIS A 213 -34.54 -27.50 31.80
C HIS A 213 -34.23 -27.69 33.29
#